data_AF-A0A2U1QFE1-F1
#
_entry.id   AF-A0A2U1QFE1-F1
#
_cell.length_a   1.000
_cell.length_b   1.000
_cell.length_c   1.000
_cell.angle_alpha   90.00
_cell.angle_beta   90.00
_cell.angle_gamma   90.00
#
_symmetry.space_group_name_H-M   'P 1'
#
loop_
_entity.id
_entity.type
_entity.pdbx_description
1 polymer ?
#
loop_
_entity_poly.entity_id
_entity_poly.type
_entity_poly.pdbx_seq_one_letter_code
_entity_poly.pdbx_strand_id
1 'polypeptide(L)'
;MGDSLKIKPCFNCKDSSSVKLMNGWKDSTGEYVPLCYNCCSIYKAGQFCEMFHSDEDGWRDCESCKQLIHCGCIVSLSDYMMHDSGGITCNKCSDTNSLLGRDCSNDESHSTDVTDLTNDTDLKSVLTPLFEKVVSTTDSNLKTSRMRIPRNYATAHFPEVTGTEVVPLNIIDTDGKEWGVYFRCWPHYNKATYVMTGLKDFYVSKNLQAGDTVAFYRRDTDGKIVMELRKPSDQGPVWPCAK
;
A
#
# COMPACT_ATOMS: atom_id res chain seq x y z
N MET A 1 -46.07 -20.87 18.56
CA MET A 1 -44.63 -20.68 18.77
C MET A 1 -44.13 -19.68 17.74
N GLY A 2 -43.56 -18.55 18.16
CA GLY A 2 -42.99 -17.59 17.23
C GLY A 2 -41.66 -18.13 16.70
N ASP A 3 -41.54 -18.29 15.39
CA ASP A 3 -40.27 -18.48 14.72
C ASP A 3 -39.39 -17.27 15.04
N SER A 4 -38.43 -17.45 15.95
CA SER A 4 -37.36 -16.49 16.13
C SER A 4 -36.60 -16.42 14.81
N LEU A 5 -36.81 -15.35 14.05
CA LEU A 5 -36.02 -15.00 12.87
C LEU A 5 -34.55 -15.06 13.27
N LYS A 6 -33.86 -16.15 12.93
CA LYS A 6 -32.42 -16.28 13.15
C LYS A 6 -31.75 -15.24 12.26
N ILE A 7 -31.39 -14.10 12.84
CA ILE A 7 -30.64 -13.06 12.15
C ILE A 7 -29.31 -13.70 11.74
N LYS A 8 -29.08 -13.81 10.43
CA LYS A 8 -27.80 -14.29 9.92
C LYS A 8 -26.73 -13.27 10.35
N PRO A 9 -25.61 -13.70 10.96
CA PRO A 9 -24.52 -12.78 11.30
C PRO A 9 -23.81 -12.30 10.03
N CYS A 10 -23.09 -11.19 10.14
CA CYS A 10 -22.12 -10.78 9.13
C CYS A 10 -21.11 -11.91 8.89
N PHE A 11 -20.84 -12.24 7.63
CA PHE A 11 -19.91 -13.29 7.26
C PHE A 11 -18.51 -13.07 7.84
N ASN A 12 -18.03 -11.82 7.85
CA ASN A 12 -16.67 -11.48 8.28
C ASN A 12 -16.56 -11.28 9.80
N CYS A 13 -17.16 -10.22 10.33
CA CYS A 13 -17.00 -9.86 11.75
C CYS A 13 -17.88 -10.65 12.72
N LYS A 14 -18.73 -11.56 12.21
CA LYS A 14 -19.71 -12.35 12.97
C LYS A 14 -20.73 -11.53 13.76
N ASP A 15 -20.78 -10.22 13.52
CA ASP A 15 -21.72 -9.31 14.16
C ASP A 15 -23.16 -9.61 13.72
N SER A 16 -24.04 -9.85 14.69
CA SER A 16 -25.47 -10.08 14.51
C SER A 16 -26.32 -8.85 14.84
N SER A 17 -25.69 -7.75 15.25
CA SER A 17 -26.36 -6.49 15.62
C SER A 17 -26.94 -5.76 14.41
N SER A 18 -26.44 -6.05 13.21
CA SER A 18 -26.83 -5.37 11.98
C SER A 18 -28.23 -5.84 11.54
N VAL A 19 -29.23 -4.98 11.76
CA VAL A 19 -30.63 -5.24 11.38
C VAL A 19 -30.79 -5.44 9.87
N LYS A 20 -29.91 -4.83 9.06
CA LYS A 20 -29.89 -4.98 7.60
C LYS A 20 -28.51 -5.45 7.15
N LEU A 21 -28.46 -6.64 6.55
CA LEU A 21 -27.28 -7.14 5.85
C LEU A 21 -27.34 -6.73 4.38
N MET A 22 -26.17 -6.56 3.77
CA MET A 22 -26.00 -6.30 2.36
C MET A 22 -25.27 -7.46 1.67
N ASN A 23 -25.43 -7.54 0.35
CA ASN A 23 -24.77 -8.55 -0.46
C ASN A 23 -23.27 -8.25 -0.58
N GLY A 24 -22.44 -9.24 -0.26
CA GLY A 24 -21.01 -9.28 -0.55
C GLY A 24 -20.71 -9.93 -1.90
N TRP A 25 -19.66 -10.74 -1.94
CA TRP A 25 -19.33 -11.60 -3.09
C TRP A 25 -20.24 -12.83 -3.14
N LYS A 26 -20.19 -13.56 -4.27
CA LYS A 26 -20.87 -14.86 -4.40
C LYS A 26 -19.95 -15.97 -3.89
N ASP A 27 -20.50 -16.90 -3.12
CA ASP A 27 -19.77 -18.11 -2.71
C ASP A 27 -19.78 -19.19 -3.82
N SER A 28 -19.25 -20.38 -3.52
CA SER A 28 -19.20 -21.51 -4.47
C SER A 28 -20.58 -22.02 -4.89
N THR A 29 -21.64 -21.69 -4.15
CA THR A 29 -23.02 -22.03 -4.50
C THR A 29 -23.66 -20.97 -5.40
N GLY A 30 -23.01 -19.82 -5.58
CA GLY A 30 -23.52 -18.68 -6.34
C GLY A 30 -24.41 -17.74 -5.52
N GLU A 31 -24.61 -18.02 -4.23
CA GLU A 31 -25.35 -17.16 -3.31
C GLU A 31 -24.47 -16.02 -2.79
N TYR A 32 -25.09 -14.86 -2.55
CA TYR A 32 -24.39 -13.71 -1.96
C TYR A 32 -24.14 -13.94 -0.48
N VAL A 33 -22.88 -13.74 -0.05
CA VAL A 33 -22.56 -13.76 1.38
C VAL A 33 -23.12 -12.51 2.06
N PRO A 34 -23.76 -12.64 3.23
CA PRO A 34 -24.29 -11.48 3.95
C PRO A 34 -23.18 -10.72 4.67
N LEU A 35 -23.07 -9.42 4.43
CA LEU A 35 -22.14 -8.53 5.11
C LEU A 35 -22.88 -7.43 5.87
N CYS A 36 -22.37 -7.04 7.05
CA CYS A 36 -22.82 -5.81 7.70
C CYS A 36 -22.39 -4.59 6.87
N TYR A 37 -22.90 -3.41 7.23
CA TYR A 37 -22.63 -2.18 6.49
C TYR A 37 -21.14 -1.93 6.22
N ASN A 38 -20.31 -2.11 7.24
CA ASN A 38 -18.88 -1.84 7.15
C ASN A 38 -18.09 -2.85 6.35
N CYS A 39 -18.36 -4.14 6.55
CA CYS A 39 -17.69 -5.16 5.76
C CYS A 39 -18.07 -5.01 4.29
N CYS A 40 -19.32 -4.64 4.00
CA CYS A 40 -19.76 -4.35 2.64
C CYS A 40 -19.12 -3.08 2.07
N SER A 41 -18.95 -2.01 2.85
CA SER A 41 -18.31 -0.77 2.36
C SER A 41 -16.84 -1.00 2.01
N ILE A 42 -16.10 -1.76 2.84
CA ILE A 42 -14.71 -2.14 2.57
C ILE A 42 -14.64 -3.03 1.32
N TYR A 43 -15.56 -3.99 1.17
CA TYR A 43 -15.67 -4.84 -0.02
C TYR A 43 -15.90 -4.02 -1.29
N LYS A 44 -16.89 -3.13 -1.30
CA LYS A 44 -17.18 -2.28 -2.46
C LYS A 44 -16.06 -1.30 -2.80
N ALA A 45 -15.22 -0.96 -1.84
CA ALA A 45 -14.03 -0.14 -2.06
C ALA A 45 -12.84 -0.93 -2.66
N GLY A 46 -12.93 -2.26 -2.78
CA GLY A 46 -11.83 -3.14 -3.21
C GLY A 46 -10.74 -3.30 -2.14
N GLN A 47 -11.05 -3.02 -0.88
CA GLN A 47 -10.09 -3.01 0.24
C GLN A 47 -10.23 -4.22 1.17
N PHE A 48 -11.14 -5.15 0.86
CA PHE A 48 -11.49 -6.23 1.78
C PHE A 48 -10.35 -7.21 2.02
N CYS A 49 -9.81 -7.80 0.95
CA CYS A 49 -8.65 -8.68 1.05
C CYS A 49 -7.49 -7.97 1.76
N GLU A 50 -7.34 -6.66 1.52
CA GLU A 50 -6.23 -5.92 2.07
C GLU A 50 -6.32 -5.76 3.58
N MET A 51 -7.54 -5.60 4.09
CA MET A 51 -7.81 -5.44 5.51
C MET A 51 -7.86 -6.76 6.25
N PHE A 52 -8.38 -7.82 5.62
CA PHE A 52 -8.70 -9.08 6.31
C PHE A 52 -7.80 -10.26 5.92
N HIS A 53 -7.14 -10.20 4.75
CA HIS A 53 -6.27 -11.26 4.21
C HIS A 53 -4.86 -10.73 3.89
N SER A 54 -4.36 -9.71 4.60
CA SER A 54 -3.09 -9.04 4.28
C SER A 54 -1.86 -9.96 4.30
N ASP A 55 -1.92 -11.04 5.07
CA ASP A 55 -0.80 -11.95 5.29
C ASP A 55 -0.83 -13.20 4.40
N GLU A 56 -1.91 -13.36 3.62
CA GLU A 56 -2.06 -14.46 2.66
C GLU A 56 -1.13 -14.28 1.44
N ASP A 57 -0.97 -15.34 0.65
CA ASP A 57 -0.18 -15.31 -0.58
C ASP A 57 -1.00 -14.76 -1.77
N GLY A 58 -0.40 -14.61 -2.95
CA GLY A 58 -1.14 -14.20 -4.15
C GLY A 58 -1.34 -12.68 -4.29
N TRP A 59 -0.62 -11.86 -3.53
CA TRP A 59 -0.60 -10.41 -3.74
C TRP A 59 0.25 -10.02 -4.95
N ARG A 60 -0.33 -9.23 -5.86
CA ARG A 60 0.32 -8.69 -7.06
C ARG A 60 -0.07 -7.24 -7.30
N ASP A 61 0.83 -6.45 -7.85
CA ASP A 61 0.55 -5.06 -8.22
C ASP A 61 -0.18 -4.98 -9.57
N CYS A 62 -1.20 -4.13 -9.66
CA CYS A 62 -1.78 -3.73 -10.94
C CYS A 62 -0.70 -3.15 -11.86
N GLU A 63 -0.60 -3.60 -13.10
CA GLU A 63 0.44 -3.13 -14.02
C GLU A 63 0.36 -1.62 -14.29
N SER A 64 -0.86 -1.08 -14.41
CA SER A 64 -1.11 0.34 -14.66
C SER A 64 -0.98 1.23 -13.42
N CYS A 65 -1.79 1.02 -12.38
CA CYS A 65 -1.88 1.95 -11.23
C CYS A 65 -1.09 1.52 -9.99
N LYS A 66 -0.43 0.35 -10.04
CA LYS A 66 0.25 -0.29 -8.90
C LYS A 66 -0.62 -0.47 -7.65
N GLN A 67 -1.95 -0.46 -7.80
CA GLN A 67 -2.83 -0.92 -6.75
C GLN A 67 -2.53 -2.38 -6.46
N LEU A 68 -2.24 -2.71 -5.21
CA LEU A 68 -2.04 -4.08 -4.79
C LEU A 68 -3.37 -4.87 -4.82
N ILE A 69 -3.36 -6.04 -5.45
CA ILE A 69 -4.50 -6.91 -5.71
C ILE A 69 -4.19 -8.30 -5.15
N HIS A 70 -5.13 -8.87 -4.40
CA HIS A 70 -5.05 -10.26 -3.96
C HIS A 70 -5.65 -11.16 -5.04
N CYS A 71 -4.83 -11.82 -5.83
CA CYS A 71 -5.31 -12.75 -6.85
C CYS A 71 -5.52 -14.15 -6.26
N GLY A 72 -6.53 -14.88 -6.76
CA GLY A 72 -6.86 -16.23 -6.29
C GLY A 72 -7.81 -16.28 -5.08
N CYS A 73 -8.23 -15.13 -4.55
CA CYS A 73 -9.27 -15.05 -3.53
C CYS A 73 -10.64 -14.81 -4.16
N ILE A 74 -11.65 -15.59 -3.77
CA ILE A 74 -13.03 -15.46 -4.27
C ILE A 74 -13.61 -14.06 -4.03
N VAL A 75 -13.15 -13.38 -2.96
CA VAL A 75 -13.58 -12.04 -2.59
C VAL A 75 -13.19 -11.02 -3.66
N SER A 76 -11.95 -11.06 -4.13
CA SER A 76 -11.39 -10.10 -5.08
C SER A 76 -11.44 -10.57 -6.53
N LEU A 77 -12.06 -11.72 -6.81
CA LEU A 77 -12.13 -12.30 -8.16
C LEU A 77 -12.77 -11.34 -9.18
N SER A 78 -13.70 -10.48 -8.73
CA SER A 78 -14.36 -9.48 -9.55
C SER A 78 -13.70 -8.10 -9.55
N ASP A 79 -12.48 -7.97 -9.01
CA ASP A 79 -11.80 -6.67 -8.87
C ASP A 79 -10.66 -6.48 -9.88
N TYR A 80 -10.32 -7.53 -10.66
CA TYR A 80 -9.19 -7.52 -11.58
C TYR A 80 -9.36 -8.45 -12.77
N MET A 81 -8.52 -8.23 -13.78
CA MET A 81 -8.30 -9.10 -14.93
C MET A 81 -6.84 -9.60 -14.92
N MET A 82 -6.61 -10.88 -15.22
CA MET A 82 -5.27 -11.40 -15.49
C MET A 82 -4.97 -11.34 -16.99
N HIS A 83 -3.74 -10.97 -17.31
CA HIS A 83 -3.23 -10.96 -18.68
C HIS A 83 -2.50 -12.25 -19.01
N ASP A 84 -2.49 -12.63 -20.29
CA ASP A 84 -1.80 -13.82 -20.78
C ASP A 84 -0.28 -13.77 -20.55
N SER A 85 0.28 -12.56 -20.42
CA SER A 85 1.69 -12.32 -20.05
C SER A 85 2.01 -12.64 -18.58
N GLY A 86 1.01 -13.04 -17.77
CA GLY A 86 1.16 -13.25 -16.33
C GLY A 86 0.96 -11.98 -15.49
N GLY A 87 0.72 -10.83 -16.13
CA GLY A 87 0.35 -9.56 -15.52
C GLY A 87 -1.06 -9.54 -14.92
N ILE A 88 -1.36 -8.51 -14.13
CA ILE A 88 -2.68 -8.29 -13.53
C ILE A 88 -3.05 -6.81 -13.63
N THR A 89 -4.31 -6.50 -13.92
CA THR A 89 -4.81 -5.12 -13.97
C THR A 89 -6.12 -5.02 -13.21
N CYS A 90 -6.29 -3.99 -12.38
CA CYS A 90 -7.55 -3.77 -11.67
C CYS A 90 -8.66 -3.37 -12.65
N ASN A 91 -9.91 -3.64 -12.31
CA ASN A 91 -11.03 -3.36 -13.23
C ASN A 91 -11.15 -1.88 -13.60
N LYS A 92 -10.85 -0.97 -12.66
CA LYS A 92 -10.78 0.48 -12.94
C LYS A 92 -9.78 0.82 -14.06
N CYS A 93 -8.63 0.15 -14.06
CA CYS A 93 -7.61 0.32 -15.10
C CYS A 93 -7.96 -0.43 -16.39
N SER A 94 -8.66 -1.57 -16.29
CA SER A 94 -9.13 -2.32 -17.47
C SER A 94 -10.16 -1.51 -18.27
N ASP A 95 -11.11 -0.87 -17.58
CA ASP A 95 -12.16 -0.05 -18.20
C ASP A 95 -11.57 1.22 -18.86
N THR A 96 -10.54 1.81 -18.26
CA THR A 96 -9.86 3.00 -18.79
C THR A 96 -8.86 2.69 -19.92
N ASN A 97 -8.27 1.49 -19.96
CA ASN A 97 -7.40 1.05 -21.06
C ASN A 97 -8.16 0.77 -22.37
N SER A 98 -9.49 0.73 -22.35
CA SER A 98 -10.28 0.60 -23.59
C SER A 98 -10.25 1.86 -24.48
N LEU A 99 -9.75 3.00 -23.98
CA LEU A 99 -9.65 4.26 -24.74
C LEU A 99 -8.22 4.73 -25.05
N LEU A 100 -7.19 4.08 -24.51
CA LEU A 100 -5.78 4.35 -24.84
C LEU A 100 -5.12 3.06 -25.31
N GLY A 101 -5.63 2.56 -26.44
CA GLY A 101 -5.03 1.45 -27.16
C GLY A 101 -3.64 1.85 -27.67
N ARG A 102 -2.63 1.08 -27.23
CA ARG A 102 -1.39 0.73 -27.92
C ARG A 102 -0.91 1.70 -29.01
N ASP A 103 0.24 2.32 -28.75
CA ASP A 103 1.33 2.39 -29.72
C ASP A 103 2.64 2.07 -29.00
N CYS A 104 3.12 0.84 -29.18
CA CYS A 104 4.52 0.51 -28.96
C CYS A 104 5.12 0.40 -30.36
N SER A 105 5.82 1.45 -30.80
CA SER A 105 6.64 1.40 -32.01
C SER A 105 7.94 2.17 -31.80
N ASN A 106 9.01 1.40 -32.00
CA ASN A 106 10.33 1.76 -32.52
C ASN A 106 11.46 2.22 -31.59
N ASP A 107 12.43 1.30 -31.54
CA ASP A 107 13.82 1.42 -32.02
C ASP A 107 14.94 1.96 -31.12
N GLU A 108 16.00 1.14 -31.11
CA GLU A 108 17.39 1.48 -30.85
C GLU A 108 17.81 2.74 -31.64
N SER A 109 18.52 3.67 -30.99
CA SER A 109 19.99 3.77 -31.12
C SER A 109 20.55 5.14 -30.71
N HIS A 110 21.79 5.06 -30.23
CA HIS A 110 22.88 6.04 -30.36
C HIS A 110 22.90 7.33 -29.51
N SER A 111 23.75 7.25 -28.47
CA SER A 111 24.89 8.14 -28.17
C SER A 111 24.84 9.58 -28.70
N THR A 112 24.87 10.54 -27.77
CA THR A 112 25.81 11.66 -27.87
C THR A 112 26.35 12.00 -26.49
N ASP A 113 27.68 12.01 -26.41
CA ASP A 113 28.51 12.55 -25.35
C ASP A 113 28.38 14.08 -25.30
N VAL A 114 28.17 14.67 -24.12
CA VAL A 114 28.75 15.97 -23.76
C VAL A 114 29.14 15.92 -22.28
N THR A 115 30.43 16.08 -22.05
CA THR A 115 31.10 16.14 -20.76
C THR A 115 30.87 17.45 -20.00
N ASP A 116 30.99 17.32 -18.67
CA ASP A 116 31.60 18.27 -17.73
C ASP A 116 30.67 19.28 -17.02
N LEU A 117 30.42 19.05 -15.73
CA LEU A 117 31.20 19.68 -14.65
C LEU A 117 30.69 19.18 -13.30
N THR A 118 31.59 18.50 -12.58
CA THR A 118 31.49 18.25 -11.14
C THR A 118 31.33 19.57 -10.39
N ASN A 119 30.22 19.77 -9.69
CA ASN A 119 30.21 20.60 -8.49
C ASN A 119 30.01 19.70 -7.27
N ASP A 120 31.16 19.45 -6.68
CA ASP A 120 31.41 19.07 -5.31
C ASP A 120 30.54 19.91 -4.36
N THR A 121 29.87 19.23 -3.41
CA THR A 121 28.97 19.79 -2.38
C THR A 121 27.71 20.51 -2.88
N ASP A 122 26.62 19.75 -3.12
CA ASP A 122 25.25 20.29 -3.05
C ASP A 122 24.95 20.71 -1.60
N LEU A 123 25.44 21.91 -1.26
CA LEU A 123 25.05 22.80 -0.15
C LEU A 123 24.24 22.10 0.95
N LYS A 124 24.91 21.34 1.84
CA LYS A 124 24.35 20.75 3.09
C LYS A 124 22.83 20.79 3.10
N SER A 125 22.18 19.97 2.28
CA SER A 125 20.76 20.09 2.04
C SER A 125 20.07 20.06 3.41
N VAL A 126 19.56 21.20 3.86
CA VAL A 126 19.00 21.28 5.21
C VAL A 126 17.77 20.39 5.19
N LEU A 127 17.85 19.32 5.98
CA LEU A 127 16.78 18.35 6.12
C LEU A 127 15.96 18.77 7.32
N THR A 128 14.77 19.30 7.05
CA THR A 128 13.79 19.59 8.09
C THR A 128 13.14 18.26 8.53
N PRO A 129 13.31 17.82 9.80
CA PRO A 129 12.69 16.58 10.27
C PRO A 129 11.17 16.69 10.25
N LEU A 130 10.49 15.67 9.70
CA LEU A 130 9.03 15.58 9.68
C LEU A 130 8.54 14.67 10.80
N PHE A 131 8.97 13.41 10.78
CA PHE A 131 8.63 12.41 11.80
C PHE A 131 9.49 11.18 11.66
N GLU A 132 9.45 10.32 12.69
CA GLU A 132 10.06 9.00 12.68
C GLU A 132 9.01 7.93 12.89
N LYS A 133 9.24 6.77 12.30
CA LYS A 133 8.35 5.61 12.43
C LYS A 133 9.17 4.37 12.72
N VAL A 134 8.88 3.74 13.85
CA VAL A 134 9.33 2.38 14.13
C VAL A 134 8.58 1.42 13.21
N VAL A 135 9.31 0.61 12.48
CA VAL A 135 8.80 -0.41 11.57
C VAL A 135 8.15 -1.51 12.41
N SER A 136 6.84 -1.68 12.29
CA SER A 136 6.12 -2.78 12.92
C SER A 136 6.28 -4.08 12.11
N THR A 137 5.88 -5.22 12.68
CA THR A 137 5.86 -6.52 11.98
C THR A 137 5.00 -6.49 10.72
N THR A 138 3.89 -5.74 10.74
CA THR A 138 3.04 -5.54 9.56
C THR A 138 3.74 -4.67 8.53
N ASP A 139 4.44 -3.62 8.96
CA ASP A 139 5.16 -2.72 8.05
C ASP A 139 6.32 -3.44 7.35
N SER A 140 7.02 -4.37 8.02
CA SER A 140 8.12 -5.15 7.43
C SER A 140 7.66 -6.31 6.53
N ASN A 141 6.36 -6.51 6.32
CA ASN A 141 5.86 -7.62 5.50
C ASN A 141 6.19 -7.38 4.02
N LEU A 142 7.23 -8.07 3.53
CA LEU A 142 7.72 -7.96 2.16
C LEU A 142 6.70 -8.37 1.08
N LYS A 143 5.69 -9.17 1.40
CA LYS A 143 4.62 -9.53 0.43
C LYS A 143 3.75 -8.33 0.11
N THR A 144 3.53 -7.49 1.12
CA THR A 144 2.68 -6.31 1.01
C THR A 144 3.50 -5.08 0.64
N SER A 145 4.72 -4.97 1.18
CA SER A 145 5.62 -3.83 1.04
C SER A 145 4.91 -2.49 1.29
N ARG A 146 4.13 -2.45 2.37
CA ARG A 146 3.33 -1.29 2.75
C ARG A 146 3.76 -0.78 4.12
N MET A 147 3.81 0.53 4.25
CA MET A 147 4.14 1.21 5.49
C MET A 147 3.01 2.16 5.89
N ARG A 148 2.47 2.01 7.10
CA ARG A 148 1.42 2.91 7.60
C ARG A 148 2.00 4.24 8.05
N ILE A 149 1.47 5.34 7.52
CA ILE A 149 1.85 6.70 7.90
C ILE A 149 0.87 7.23 8.96
N PRO A 150 1.35 7.75 10.12
CA PRO A 150 0.45 8.30 11.12
C PRO A 150 -0.35 9.50 10.58
N ARG A 151 -1.63 9.57 10.96
CA ARG A 151 -2.62 10.49 10.36
C ARG A 151 -2.23 11.97 10.39
N ASN A 152 -1.67 12.43 11.51
CA ASN A 152 -1.24 13.81 11.68
C ASN A 152 -0.14 14.18 10.67
N TYR A 153 0.82 13.29 10.43
CA TYR A 153 1.90 13.54 9.47
C TYR A 153 1.45 13.36 8.03
N ALA A 154 0.58 12.39 7.76
CA ALA A 154 -0.04 12.19 6.46
C ALA A 154 -0.74 13.47 5.97
N THR A 155 -1.62 14.03 6.81
CA THR A 155 -2.41 15.23 6.46
C THR A 155 -1.60 16.53 6.42
N ALA A 156 -0.48 16.60 7.14
CA ALA A 156 0.36 17.79 7.17
C ALA A 156 1.45 17.84 6.09
N HIS A 157 1.91 16.68 5.61
CA HIS A 157 3.15 16.60 4.82
C HIS A 157 3.03 15.85 3.49
N PHE A 158 1.95 15.10 3.25
CA PHE A 158 1.72 14.35 2.02
C PHE A 158 0.53 14.93 1.22
N PRO A 159 0.39 14.59 -0.08
CA PRO A 159 -0.75 15.01 -0.87
C PRO A 159 -2.08 14.59 -0.25
N GLU A 160 -3.10 15.44 -0.42
CA GLU A 160 -4.45 15.13 0.04
C GLU A 160 -5.02 13.96 -0.78
N VAL A 161 -5.57 12.96 -0.08
CA VAL A 161 -6.17 11.75 -0.67
C VAL A 161 -7.46 11.41 0.05
N THR A 162 -8.54 11.16 -0.68
CA THR A 162 -9.89 11.02 -0.09
C THR A 162 -10.43 9.58 -0.05
N GLY A 163 -9.72 8.61 -0.64
CA GLY A 163 -9.92 7.18 -0.32
C GLY A 163 -9.81 6.18 -1.47
N THR A 164 -9.99 6.61 -2.73
CA THR A 164 -9.76 5.76 -3.91
C THR A 164 -8.54 6.16 -4.73
N GLU A 165 -7.99 7.32 -4.42
CA GLU A 165 -6.84 7.89 -5.10
C GLU A 165 -5.55 7.18 -4.65
N VAL A 166 -4.71 6.91 -5.65
CA VAL A 166 -3.35 6.42 -5.46
C VAL A 166 -2.46 7.49 -6.08
N VAL A 167 -1.70 8.19 -5.24
CA VAL A 167 -0.85 9.30 -5.68
C VAL A 167 0.59 8.80 -5.81
N PRO A 168 1.18 8.82 -7.00
CA PRO A 168 2.59 8.49 -7.16
C PRO A 168 3.45 9.56 -6.47
N LEU A 169 4.49 9.11 -5.76
CA LEU A 169 5.47 9.94 -5.10
C LEU A 169 6.86 9.45 -5.46
N ASN A 170 7.81 10.39 -5.54
CA ASN A 170 9.21 10.06 -5.64
C ASN A 170 9.90 10.50 -4.34
N ILE A 171 10.46 9.53 -3.62
CA ILE A 171 11.17 9.75 -2.36
C ILE A 171 12.64 9.46 -2.57
N ILE A 172 13.51 10.24 -1.93
CA ILE A 172 14.96 10.07 -2.04
C ILE A 172 15.49 9.53 -0.73
N ASP A 173 16.48 8.64 -0.75
CA ASP A 173 17.18 8.27 0.49
C ASP A 173 18.37 9.19 0.79
N THR A 174 19.03 8.96 1.93
CA THR A 174 20.22 9.71 2.32
C THR A 174 21.42 9.48 1.40
N ASP A 175 21.40 8.42 0.58
CA ASP A 175 22.44 8.10 -0.38
C ASP A 175 22.15 8.74 -1.76
N GLY A 176 21.04 9.48 -1.88
CA GLY A 176 20.62 10.13 -3.11
C GLY A 176 19.85 9.23 -4.08
N LYS A 177 19.56 7.98 -3.71
CA LYS A 177 18.78 7.07 -4.55
C LYS A 177 17.30 7.43 -4.49
N GLU A 178 16.68 7.50 -5.66
CA GLU A 178 15.25 7.79 -5.83
C GLU A 178 14.41 6.50 -5.77
N TRP A 179 13.22 6.60 -5.17
CA TRP A 179 12.29 5.51 -4.91
C TRP A 179 10.88 5.94 -5.35
N GLY A 180 10.39 5.32 -6.42
CA GLY A 180 9.01 5.47 -6.84
C GLY A 180 8.07 4.70 -5.91
N VAL A 181 7.26 5.43 -5.15
CA VAL A 181 6.30 4.87 -4.18
C VAL A 181 4.91 5.44 -4.45
N TYR A 182 3.90 4.89 -3.79
CA TYR A 182 2.52 5.33 -3.93
C TYR A 182 1.93 5.65 -2.57
N PHE A 183 1.22 6.76 -2.48
CA PHE A 183 0.53 7.19 -1.27
C PHE A 183 -0.98 7.07 -1.46
N ARG A 184 -1.65 6.49 -0.46
CA ARG A 184 -3.11 6.30 -0.49
C ARG A 184 -3.72 6.32 0.90
N CYS A 185 -5.04 6.52 0.93
CA CYS A 185 -5.85 6.46 2.14
C CYS A 185 -6.85 5.31 2.07
N TRP A 186 -6.98 4.55 3.16
CA TRP A 186 -8.07 3.61 3.39
C TRP A 186 -9.09 4.24 4.34
N PRO A 187 -10.27 4.66 3.83
CA PRO A 187 -11.32 5.19 4.69
C PRO A 187 -11.98 4.05 5.48
N HIS A 188 -11.92 4.11 6.82
CA HIS A 188 -12.64 3.18 7.69
C HIS A 188 -13.55 3.94 8.66
N TYR A 189 -14.85 4.01 8.35
CA TYR A 189 -15.88 4.85 9.01
C TYR A 189 -15.47 6.32 9.18
N ASN A 190 -14.70 6.64 10.24
CA ASN A 190 -14.19 7.97 10.64
C ASN A 190 -12.67 7.99 10.89
N LYS A 191 -11.98 6.86 10.67
CA LYS A 191 -10.53 6.72 10.80
C LYS A 191 -9.94 6.38 9.44
N ALA A 192 -9.37 7.38 8.80
CA ALA A 192 -8.52 7.19 7.63
C ALA A 192 -7.20 6.56 8.06
N THR A 193 -6.82 5.45 7.43
CA THR A 193 -5.46 4.89 7.53
C THR A 193 -4.67 5.28 6.29
N TYR A 194 -3.56 5.98 6.47
CA TYR A 194 -2.70 6.40 5.37
C TYR A 194 -1.56 5.42 5.20
N VAL A 195 -1.26 5.07 3.96
CA VAL A 195 -0.33 3.99 3.64
C VAL A 195 0.52 4.38 2.45
N MET A 196 1.80 4.09 2.57
CA MET A 196 2.78 4.15 1.48
C MET A 196 3.01 2.73 0.97
N THR A 197 2.87 2.51 -0.34
CA THR A 197 3.06 1.21 -1.01
C THR A 197 4.12 1.30 -2.10
N GLY A 198 4.52 0.18 -2.67
CA GLY A 198 5.60 0.12 -3.66
C GLY A 198 7.00 0.13 -3.03
N LEU A 199 7.11 -0.15 -1.73
CA LEU A 199 8.38 -0.11 -1.00
C LEU A 199 9.23 -1.39 -1.15
N LYS A 200 8.87 -2.30 -2.06
CA LYS A 200 9.49 -3.63 -2.15
C LYS A 200 11.00 -3.54 -2.38
N ASP A 201 11.40 -2.74 -3.36
CA ASP A 201 12.81 -2.57 -3.70
C ASP A 201 13.58 -1.84 -2.59
N PHE A 202 12.93 -0.90 -1.91
CA PHE A 202 13.50 -0.23 -0.73
C PHE A 202 13.75 -1.23 0.41
N TYR A 203 12.78 -2.10 0.69
CA TYR A 203 12.88 -3.09 1.76
C TYR A 203 14.01 -4.07 1.52
N VAL A 204 14.10 -4.59 0.28
CA VAL A 204 15.18 -5.51 -0.12
C VAL A 204 16.53 -4.80 -0.08
N SER A 205 16.62 -3.61 -0.68
CA SER A 205 17.88 -2.88 -0.81
C SER A 205 18.46 -2.41 0.53
N LYS A 206 17.62 -2.04 1.50
CA LYS A 206 18.05 -1.57 2.82
C LYS A 206 17.98 -2.66 3.90
N ASN A 207 17.60 -3.89 3.53
CA ASN A 207 17.33 -5.00 4.43
C ASN A 207 16.45 -4.58 5.62
N LEU A 208 15.30 -3.98 5.33
CA LEU A 208 14.40 -3.42 6.34
C LEU A 208 13.73 -4.54 7.14
N GLN A 209 13.74 -4.42 8.47
CA GLN A 209 13.19 -5.40 9.41
C GLN A 209 12.30 -4.73 10.45
N ALA A 210 11.43 -5.51 11.10
CA ALA A 210 10.66 -5.03 12.25
C ALA A 210 11.61 -4.57 13.37
N GLY A 211 11.31 -3.43 13.97
CA GLY A 211 12.16 -2.79 14.97
C GLY A 211 13.13 -1.74 14.42
N ASP A 212 13.40 -1.73 13.10
CA ASP A 212 14.10 -0.61 12.46
C ASP A 212 13.29 0.68 12.60
N THR A 213 13.95 1.83 12.44
CA THR A 213 13.29 3.14 12.41
C THR A 213 13.50 3.79 11.05
N VAL A 214 12.41 4.26 10.44
CA VAL A 214 12.47 5.11 9.24
C VAL A 214 12.20 6.54 9.64
N ALA A 215 13.18 7.42 9.43
CA ALA A 215 13.04 8.85 9.63
C ALA A 215 12.69 9.53 8.31
N PHE A 216 11.75 10.46 8.36
CA PHE A 216 11.27 11.24 7.22
C PHE A 216 11.67 12.70 7.40
N TYR A 217 12.21 13.28 6.33
CA TYR A 217 12.59 14.68 6.26
C TYR A 217 11.96 15.34 5.05
N ARG A 218 11.93 16.66 5.10
CA ARG A 218 11.75 17.51 3.93
C ARG A 218 13.07 18.15 3.60
N ARG A 219 13.52 18.01 2.36
CA ARG A 219 14.67 18.73 1.85
C ARG A 219 14.25 20.16 1.52
N ASP A 220 14.93 21.13 2.09
CA ASP A 220 14.54 22.54 1.96
C ASP A 220 14.74 23.11 0.55
N THR A 221 15.65 22.52 -0.25
CA THR A 221 15.99 23.03 -1.59
C THR A 221 14.89 22.80 -2.63
N ASP A 222 14.24 21.63 -2.61
CA ASP A 222 13.25 21.21 -3.61
C ASP A 222 11.92 20.73 -3.00
N GLY A 223 11.82 20.71 -1.67
CA GLY A 223 10.66 20.23 -0.95
C GLY A 223 10.46 18.71 -1.01
N LYS A 224 11.40 17.95 -1.60
CA LYS A 224 11.28 16.49 -1.72
C LYS A 224 11.31 15.84 -0.33
N ILE A 225 10.58 14.74 -0.22
CA ILE A 225 10.62 13.90 0.97
C ILE A 225 11.87 13.04 0.90
N VAL A 226 12.61 12.98 2.01
CA VAL A 226 13.81 12.15 2.18
C VAL A 226 13.56 11.10 3.25
N MET A 227 13.97 9.85 2.98
CA MET A 227 13.89 8.73 3.92
C MET A 227 15.28 8.28 4.38
N GLU A 228 15.42 8.06 5.68
CA GLU A 228 16.62 7.47 6.29
C GLU A 228 16.20 6.20 7.06
N LEU A 229 16.84 5.07 6.78
CA LEU A 229 16.67 3.86 7.59
C LEU A 229 17.74 3.81 8.68
N ARG A 230 17.31 3.65 9.93
CA ARG A 230 18.16 3.44 11.09
C ARG A 230 17.92 2.07 11.69
N LYS A 231 18.99 1.33 11.92
CA LYS A 231 18.94 0.08 12.68
C LYS A 231 18.75 0.36 14.16
N PRO A 232 18.12 -0.55 14.92
CA PRO A 232 18.14 -0.48 16.37
C PRO A 232 19.60 -0.38 16.81
N SER A 233 19.93 0.59 17.65
CA SER A 233 21.22 0.58 18.34
C SER A 233 21.32 -0.74 19.11
N ASP A 234 22.40 -1.51 18.92
CA ASP A 234 22.67 -2.76 19.64
C ASP A 234 22.56 -2.55 21.16
N GLN A 235 21.36 -2.72 21.73
CA GLN A 235 21.26 -3.15 23.10
C GLN A 235 21.62 -4.63 23.05
N GLY A 236 22.84 -4.93 23.51
CA GLY A 236 23.40 -6.27 23.57
C GLY A 236 22.46 -7.29 24.23
N PRO A 237 22.80 -8.58 24.15
CA PRO A 237 21.87 -9.67 24.44
C PRO A 237 21.21 -9.48 25.82
N VAL A 238 19.89 -9.31 25.81
CA VAL A 238 19.06 -9.39 27.01
C VAL A 238 19.10 -10.85 27.44
N TRP A 239 19.92 -11.14 28.45
CA TRP A 239 19.91 -12.45 29.11
C TRP A 239 18.51 -12.69 29.69
N PRO A 240 17.87 -13.84 29.43
CA PRO A 240 16.60 -14.15 30.05
C PRO A 240 16.78 -14.22 31.57
N CYS A 241 15.91 -13.51 32.29
CA CYS A 241 15.85 -13.58 33.74
C CYS A 241 15.55 -15.02 34.15
N ALA A 242 16.38 -15.58 35.03
CA ALA A 242 16.28 -16.94 35.53
C ALA A 242 14.92 -17.19 36.20
N LYS A 243 14.33 -18.35 35.90
CA LYS A 243 13.42 -19.07 36.79
C LYS A 243 13.95 -20.48 36.96
#